data_AF-A0A954L528-F1
#
_entry.id   AF-A0A954L528-F1
#
_cell.length_a   1.000
_cell.length_b   1.000
_cell.length_c   1.000
_cell.angle_alpha   90.00
_cell.angle_beta   90.00
_cell.angle_gamma   90.00
#
_symmetry.space_group_name_H-M   'P 1'
#
loop_
_entity.id
_entity.type
_entity.pdbx_description
1 polymer ?
#
loop_
_entity_poly.entity_id
_entity_poly.type
_entity_poly.pdbx_seq_one_letter_code
_entity_poly.pdbx_strand_id
1 'polypeptide(L)'
;MPAAPSPRPVARPPKDEHRSALRKLIEFKGIGRLSLSQYQDRIRNLYDGPAGAVLALGSVLSLHEPLVGRMIRKGRFDVTRFRSILDLGAGAGQILRHLIKVAPEGTQIVACDLSHQMLRRARKRVK
;
A
#
# COMPACT_ATOMS: atom_id res chain seq x y z
N MET A 1 33.86 -55.32 5.21
CA MET A 1 32.78 -54.87 4.30
C MET A 1 32.67 -53.36 4.42
N PRO A 2 32.73 -52.57 3.34
CA PRO A 2 32.58 -51.12 3.43
C PRO A 2 31.10 -50.76 3.61
N ALA A 3 30.80 -49.83 4.51
CA ALA A 3 29.46 -49.36 4.82
C ALA A 3 28.86 -48.57 3.64
N ALA A 4 27.56 -48.77 3.39
CA ALA A 4 26.81 -48.08 2.36
C ALA A 4 26.69 -46.56 2.66
N PRO A 5 26.75 -45.68 1.63
CA PRO A 5 26.66 -44.24 1.83
C PRO A 5 25.25 -43.84 2.29
N SER A 6 25.18 -42.98 3.30
CA SER A 6 23.92 -42.47 3.88
C SER A 6 23.12 -41.62 2.88
N PRO A 7 21.78 -41.68 2.88
CA PRO A 7 20.95 -40.89 1.97
C PRO A 7 21.12 -39.39 2.24
N ARG A 8 21.29 -38.62 1.16
CA ARG A 8 21.40 -37.16 1.23
C ARG A 8 20.06 -36.56 1.68
N PRO A 9 20.07 -35.57 2.59
CA PRO A 9 18.84 -34.94 3.06
C PRO A 9 18.15 -34.20 1.90
N VAL A 10 16.91 -34.58 1.61
CA VAL A 10 16.04 -33.88 0.66
C VAL A 10 15.67 -32.53 1.27
N ALA A 11 16.08 -31.44 0.62
CA ALA A 11 15.79 -30.08 1.05
C ALA A 11 14.27 -29.86 1.13
N ARG A 12 13.77 -29.49 2.32
CA ARG A 12 12.37 -29.09 2.50
C ARG A 12 12.13 -27.78 1.74
N PRO A 13 11.01 -27.63 0.99
CA PRO A 13 10.71 -26.37 0.32
C PRO A 13 10.60 -25.24 1.36
N PRO A 14 11.07 -24.02 1.05
CA PRO A 14 11.03 -22.89 1.97
C PRO A 14 9.57 -22.60 2.35
N LYS A 15 9.31 -22.51 3.65
CA LYS A 15 7.97 -22.17 4.18
C LYS A 15 7.63 -20.73 3.75
N ASP A 16 6.43 -20.53 3.20
CA ASP A 16 5.91 -19.22 2.77
C ASP A 16 5.71 -18.25 3.95
N GLU A 17 6.80 -17.65 4.45
CA GLU A 17 6.78 -16.65 5.53
C GLU A 17 5.90 -15.44 5.18
N HIS A 18 5.78 -15.15 3.89
CA HIS A 18 5.01 -14.03 3.35
C HIS A 18 3.50 -14.15 3.65
N ARG A 19 2.93 -15.36 3.58
CA ARG A 19 1.50 -15.59 3.88
C ARG A 19 1.18 -15.45 5.36
N SER A 20 2.15 -15.76 6.23
CA SER A 20 2.02 -15.68 7.68
C SER A 20 2.01 -14.22 8.17
N ALA A 21 2.88 -13.38 7.60
CA ALA A 21 2.92 -11.94 7.90
C ALA A 21 1.63 -11.22 7.50
N LEU A 22 1.08 -11.54 6.32
CA LEU A 22 -0.21 -11.01 5.82
C LEU A 22 -1.39 -11.41 6.73
N ARG A 23 -1.45 -12.67 7.18
CA ARG A 23 -2.49 -13.13 8.12
C ARG A 23 -2.43 -12.40 9.46
N LYS A 24 -1.23 -12.19 10.02
CA LYS A 24 -1.04 -11.46 11.29
C LYS A 24 -1.50 -9.99 11.22
N LEU A 25 -1.46 -9.38 10.03
CA LEU A 25 -1.94 -8.00 9.82
C LEU A 25 -3.48 -7.93 9.76
N ILE A 26 -4.12 -8.92 9.12
CA ILE A 26 -5.58 -9.01 8.99
C ILE A 26 -6.23 -9.45 10.31
N GLU A 27 -5.57 -10.34 11.06
CA GLU A 27 -6.00 -10.76 12.41
C GLU A 27 -5.65 -9.76 13.52
N PHE A 28 -5.23 -8.54 13.20
CA PHE A 28 -4.95 -7.53 14.22
C PHE A 28 -6.26 -7.03 14.84
N LYS A 29 -6.79 -7.79 15.81
CA LYS A 29 -7.91 -7.48 16.73
C LYS A 29 -7.62 -6.29 17.66
N GLY A 30 -6.83 -5.31 17.21
CA GLY A 30 -6.39 -4.14 17.99
C GLY A 30 -7.37 -2.98 17.98
N ILE A 31 -8.36 -2.98 17.08
CA ILE A 31 -9.39 -1.91 16.99
C ILE A 31 -10.20 -1.80 18.29
N GLY A 32 -10.24 -2.85 19.12
CA GLY A 32 -10.95 -2.84 20.41
C GLY A 32 -10.09 -2.62 21.67
N ARG A 33 -8.75 -2.44 21.57
CA ARG A 33 -7.87 -2.41 22.77
C ARG A 33 -6.86 -1.26 22.84
N LEU A 34 -6.77 -0.41 21.82
CA LEU A 34 -5.87 0.74 21.79
C LEU A 34 -6.67 2.03 21.72
N SER A 35 -6.17 3.10 22.35
CA SER A 35 -6.72 4.43 22.09
C SER A 35 -6.49 4.82 20.62
N LEU A 36 -7.33 5.70 20.09
CA LEU A 36 -7.22 6.16 18.70
C LEU A 36 -5.82 6.74 18.39
N SER A 37 -5.23 7.48 19.33
CA SER A 37 -3.89 8.06 19.18
C SER A 37 -2.81 6.98 19.09
N GLN A 38 -2.86 5.98 19.96
CA GLN A 38 -1.90 4.86 19.96
C GLN A 38 -2.00 4.03 18.68
N TYR A 39 -3.22 3.84 18.17
CA TYR A 39 -3.43 3.19 16.88
C TYR A 39 -2.84 4.01 15.74
N GLN A 40 -3.14 5.32 15.68
CA GLN A 40 -2.62 6.23 14.66
C GLN A 40 -1.09 6.30 14.67
N ASP A 41 -0.46 6.41 15.84
CA ASP A 41 0.99 6.46 15.98
C ASP A 41 1.64 5.16 15.52
N ARG A 42 1.05 4.01 15.88
CA ARG A 42 1.55 2.70 15.48
C ARG A 42 1.43 2.48 13.97
N ILE A 43 0.33 2.91 13.37
CA ILE A 43 0.12 2.85 11.92
C ILE A 43 1.10 3.79 11.21
N ARG A 44 1.28 5.02 11.69
CA ARG A 44 2.25 5.98 11.13
C ARG A 44 3.67 5.42 11.14
N ASN A 45 4.11 4.88 12.28
CA ASN A 45 5.43 4.27 12.43
C ASN A 45 5.62 3.04 11.53
N LEU A 46 4.57 2.25 11.31
CA LEU A 46 4.61 1.12 10.37
C LEU A 46 4.84 1.60 8.93
N TYR A 47 4.13 2.65 8.48
CA TYR A 47 4.29 3.22 7.14
C TYR A 47 5.60 4.01 6.95
N ASP A 48 6.12 4.62 8.00
CA ASP A 48 7.39 5.34 7.98
C ASP A 48 8.62 4.41 8.02
N GLY A 49 8.45 3.14 8.40
CA GLY A 49 9.53 2.14 8.51
C GLY A 49 9.87 1.37 7.21
N PRO A 50 11.11 0.85 7.03
CA PRO A 50 11.55 0.19 5.79
C PRO A 50 10.80 -1.11 5.47
N ALA A 51 10.50 -1.94 6.47
CA ALA A 51 9.83 -3.23 6.29
C ALA A 51 8.29 -3.11 6.14
N GLY A 52 7.68 -2.12 6.81
CA GLY A 52 6.24 -1.84 6.69
C GLY A 52 5.88 -1.12 5.38
N ALA A 53 6.79 -0.31 4.85
CA ALA A 53 6.67 0.28 3.53
C ALA A 53 6.61 -0.76 2.41
N VAL A 54 7.37 -1.86 2.50
CA VAL A 54 7.42 -2.92 1.47
C VAL A 54 6.20 -3.85 1.53
N LEU A 55 5.75 -4.25 2.72
CA LEU A 55 4.56 -5.11 2.91
C LEU A 55 3.25 -4.38 2.60
N ALA A 56 3.12 -3.10 2.98
CA ALA A 56 1.96 -2.30 2.63
C ALA A 56 1.94 -1.94 1.14
N LEU A 57 3.10 -1.64 0.53
CA LEU A 57 3.22 -1.56 -0.93
C LEU A 57 2.80 -2.88 -1.58
N GLY A 58 3.24 -4.03 -1.07
CA GLY A 58 2.92 -5.34 -1.66
C GLY A 58 1.42 -5.62 -1.73
N SER A 59 0.65 -5.25 -0.69
CA SER A 59 -0.81 -5.42 -0.67
C SER A 59 -1.58 -4.34 -1.46
N VAL A 60 -1.09 -3.09 -1.50
CA VAL A 60 -1.71 -1.96 -2.24
C VAL A 60 -1.35 -1.98 -3.74
N LEU A 61 -0.16 -2.47 -4.10
CA LEU A 61 0.33 -2.56 -5.48
C LEU A 61 -0.19 -3.80 -6.22
N SER A 62 -0.80 -4.77 -5.53
CA SER A 62 -1.10 -6.09 -6.11
C SER A 62 -2.16 -6.11 -7.22
N LEU A 63 -2.77 -4.98 -7.60
CA LEU A 63 -3.48 -4.73 -8.88
C LEU A 63 -4.28 -3.41 -8.87
N HIS A 64 -4.43 -2.73 -7.71
CA HIS A 64 -5.35 -1.60 -7.56
C HIS A 64 -4.92 -0.37 -8.36
N GLU A 65 -3.64 -0.02 -8.43
CA GLU A 65 -3.18 1.15 -9.19
C GLU A 65 -3.50 1.05 -10.71
N PRO A 66 -3.17 -0.06 -11.41
CA PRO A 66 -3.61 -0.25 -12.80
C PRO A 66 -5.13 -0.25 -12.98
N LEU A 67 -5.86 -0.82 -12.02
CA LEU A 67 -7.30 -1.02 -12.11
C LEU A 67 -8.07 0.29 -11.87
N VAL A 68 -7.66 1.08 -10.86
CA VAL A 68 -8.15 2.44 -10.60
C VAL A 68 -7.81 3.35 -11.78
N GLY A 69 -6.56 3.33 -12.25
CA GLY A 69 -6.18 4.10 -13.44
C GLY A 69 -6.98 3.70 -14.69
N ARG A 70 -7.37 2.43 -14.82
CA ARG A 70 -8.26 1.96 -15.90
C ARG A 70 -9.72 2.40 -15.70
N MET A 71 -10.24 2.38 -14.48
CA MET A 71 -11.61 2.86 -14.16
C MET A 71 -11.77 4.35 -14.44
N ILE A 72 -10.79 5.15 -14.00
CA ILE A 72 -10.75 6.61 -14.23
C ILE A 72 -10.68 6.89 -15.73
N ARG A 73 -9.74 6.27 -16.47
CA ARG A 73 -9.61 6.48 -17.92
C ARG A 73 -10.82 6.03 -18.73
N LYS A 74 -11.51 4.96 -18.30
CA LYS A 74 -12.72 4.47 -18.98
C LYS A 74 -13.98 5.27 -18.61
N GLY A 75 -13.86 6.36 -17.85
CA GLY A 75 -14.99 7.18 -17.41
C GLY A 75 -15.95 6.46 -16.46
N ARG A 76 -15.60 5.26 -15.96
CA ARG A 76 -16.39 4.54 -14.95
C ARG A 76 -16.33 5.24 -13.60
N PHE A 77 -15.29 6.05 -13.41
CA PHE A 77 -15.19 7.04 -12.36
C PHE A 77 -14.82 8.37 -13.03
N ASP A 78 -15.86 9.11 -13.45
CA ASP A 78 -15.68 10.36 -14.17
C ASP A 78 -15.26 11.48 -13.23
N VAL A 79 -13.99 11.86 -13.31
CA VAL A 79 -13.41 12.96 -12.53
C VAL A 79 -13.41 14.29 -13.27
N THR A 80 -13.82 14.31 -14.54
CA THR A 80 -13.78 15.48 -15.41
C THR A 80 -14.83 16.54 -15.07
N ARG A 81 -15.82 16.17 -14.27
CA ARG A 81 -16.92 17.05 -13.85
C ARG A 81 -16.71 17.75 -12.51
N PHE A 82 -15.64 17.41 -11.78
CA PHE A 82 -15.43 17.91 -10.43
C PHE A 82 -14.37 19.01 -10.40
N ARG A 83 -14.66 20.09 -9.67
CA ARG A 83 -13.71 21.20 -9.43
C ARG A 83 -12.87 21.02 -8.18
N SER A 84 -13.27 20.11 -7.28
CA SER A 84 -12.59 19.82 -6.03
C SER A 84 -12.62 18.32 -5.77
N ILE A 85 -11.45 17.72 -5.51
CA ILE A 85 -11.27 16.28 -5.28
C ILE A 85 -10.46 16.09 -3.99
N LEU A 86 -10.91 15.18 -3.13
CA LEU A 86 -10.21 14.78 -1.90
C LEU A 86 -9.75 13.33 -2.01
N ASP A 87 -8.44 13.09 -1.88
CA ASP A 87 -7.80 11.77 -1.88
C ASP A 87 -7.36 11.41 -0.45
N LEU A 88 -8.12 10.54 0.22
CA LEU A 88 -7.88 10.09 1.60
C LEU A 88 -7.05 8.81 1.60
N GLY A 89 -5.94 8.79 2.34
CA GLY A 89 -5.00 7.67 2.30
C GLY A 89 -4.21 7.65 0.99
N ALA A 90 -3.81 8.84 0.51
CA ALA A 90 -3.15 9.03 -0.78
C ALA A 90 -1.81 8.27 -0.90
N GLY A 91 -1.23 7.85 0.24
CA GLY A 91 0.02 7.12 0.30
C GLY A 91 1.14 7.85 -0.43
N ALA A 92 1.87 7.12 -1.26
CA ALA A 92 2.93 7.70 -2.08
C ALA A 92 2.41 8.36 -3.37
N GLY A 93 1.10 8.57 -3.54
CA GLY A 93 0.53 9.32 -4.66
C GLY A 93 0.34 8.53 -5.95
N GLN A 94 0.17 7.21 -5.87
CA GLN A 94 -0.13 6.34 -7.02
C GLN A 94 -1.42 6.77 -7.74
N ILE A 95 -2.53 6.86 -7.00
CA ILE A 95 -3.84 7.27 -7.54
C ILE A 95 -3.84 8.76 -7.87
N LEU A 96 -3.24 9.58 -6.99
CA LEU A 96 -3.11 11.03 -7.20
C LEU A 96 -2.51 11.39 -8.56
N ARG A 97 -1.48 10.65 -9.02
CA ARG A 97 -0.89 10.86 -10.36
C ARG A 97 -1.90 10.63 -11.48
N HIS A 98 -2.79 9.67 -11.33
CA HIS A 98 -3.84 9.43 -12.31
C HIS A 98 -4.88 10.54 -12.31
N LEU A 99 -5.30 11.00 -11.12
CA LEU A 99 -6.26 12.10 -10.98
C LEU A 99 -5.74 13.38 -11.65
N ILE A 100 -4.50 13.77 -11.40
CA ILE A 100 -3.89 14.98 -12.00
C ILE A 100 -3.88 14.91 -13.54
N LYS A 101 -3.67 13.73 -14.12
CA LYS A 101 -3.59 13.56 -15.59
C LYS A 101 -4.94 13.72 -16.30
N VAL A 102 -6.04 13.51 -15.60
CA VAL A 102 -7.37 13.47 -16.22
C VAL A 102 -8.33 14.52 -15.65
N ALA A 103 -7.98 15.13 -14.52
CA ALA A 103 -8.74 16.22 -13.95
C ALA A 103 -8.68 17.45 -14.88
N PRO A 104 -9.78 18.21 -15.00
CA PRO A 104 -9.78 19.44 -15.78
C PRO A 104 -8.80 20.46 -15.23
N GLU A 105 -8.32 21.35 -16.09
CA GLU A 105 -7.53 22.49 -15.65
C GLU A 105 -8.27 23.32 -14.59
N GLY A 106 -7.53 23.77 -13.58
CA GLY A 106 -8.08 24.51 -12.44
C GLY A 106 -8.77 23.64 -11.38
N THR A 107 -8.80 22.31 -11.53
CA THR A 107 -9.32 21.42 -10.48
C THR A 107 -8.41 21.43 -9.24
N GLN A 108 -9.00 21.67 -8.08
CA GLN A 108 -8.30 21.57 -6.80
C GLN A 108 -8.28 20.12 -6.33
N ILE A 109 -7.10 19.55 -6.13
CA ILE A 109 -6.94 18.19 -5.58
C ILE A 109 -6.20 18.28 -4.25
N VAL A 110 -6.83 17.79 -3.19
CA VAL A 110 -6.26 17.71 -1.84
C VAL A 110 -5.98 16.25 -1.53
N ALA A 111 -4.73 15.93 -1.22
CA ALA A 111 -4.31 14.58 -0.88
C ALA A 111 -3.85 14.51 0.59
N CYS A 112 -4.40 13.57 1.34
CA CYS A 112 -4.14 13.39 2.77
C CYS A 112 -3.65 11.98 3.06
N ASP A 113 -2.68 11.86 3.96
CA ASP A 113 -2.20 10.59 4.47
C ASP A 113 -1.69 10.77 5.91
N LEU A 114 -1.71 9.69 6.70
CA LEU A 114 -1.20 9.71 8.07
C LEU A 114 0.34 9.73 8.12
N SER A 115 1.01 9.18 7.09
CA SER A 115 2.46 9.15 6.99
C SER A 115 2.99 10.40 6.27
N HIS A 116 3.81 11.17 6.98
CA HIS A 116 4.49 12.31 6.39
C HIS A 116 5.48 11.88 5.30
N GLN A 117 6.16 10.74 5.46
CA GLN A 117 7.09 10.23 4.46
C GLN A 117 6.37 9.80 3.18
N MET A 118 5.17 9.23 3.30
CA MET A 118 4.29 8.92 2.16
C MET A 118 3.95 10.20 1.39
N LEU A 119 3.49 11.25 2.07
CA LEU A 119 3.21 12.54 1.43
C LEU A 119 4.44 13.20 0.79
N ARG A 120 5.63 13.07 1.40
CA ARG A 120 6.89 13.52 0.78
C ARG A 120 7.20 12.76 -0.51
N ARG A 121 6.95 11.46 -0.55
CA ARG A 121 7.10 10.63 -1.77
C ARG A 121 6.05 11.00 -2.82
N ALA A 122 4.80 11.21 -2.41
CA ALA A 122 3.72 11.69 -3.28
C ALA A 122 4.07 13.01 -3.94
N ARG A 123 4.55 14.01 -3.17
CA ARG A 123 4.98 15.31 -3.70
C ARG A 123 6.06 15.20 -4.77
N LYS A 124 7.02 14.29 -4.61
CA LYS A 124 8.07 14.05 -5.62
C LYS A 124 7.54 13.37 -6.87
N ARG A 125 6.45 12.60 -6.76
CA ARG A 125 5.85 11.83 -7.86
C ARG A 125 4.95 12.66 -8.77
N VAL A 126 4.32 13.70 -8.21
CA VAL A 126 3.37 14.56 -8.93
C VAL A 126 3.95 15.88 -9.42
N LYS A 127 5.18 16.21 -8.99
CA LYS A 127 6.03 17.18 -9.68
C LYS A 127 6.53 16.58 -10.98
#